data_AF-A0ABD6LL60-F1
#
_entry.id   AF-A0ABD6LL60-F1
#
_cell.length_a   1.000
_cell.length_b   1.000
_cell.length_c   1.000
_cell.angle_alpha   90.00
_cell.angle_beta   90.00
_cell.angle_gamma   90.00
#
_symmetry.space_group_name_H-M   'P 1'
#
loop_
_entity.id
_entity.type
_entity.pdbx_description
1 polymer ?
#
loop_
_entity_poly.entity_id
_entity_poly.type
_entity_poly.pdbx_seq_one_letter_code
_entity_poly.pdbx_strand_id
1 'polypeptide(L)'
;MVTNVSRKERILKLSDAYLEKTQYPMLELSVKVININLPSNHPILKKWGPLYGYSWFIQQIKNYLIQGKSRDEAIISAMSDCEQKGFLAEFLREHGTEAVNMLFTEFDMEDALEVRYEEGRNEGIRAFILDYLEDG
;
A
#
# COMPACT_ATOMS: atom_id res chain seq x y z
N MET A 1 -18.37 -6.70 14.51
CA MET A 1 -18.15 -5.98 13.23
C MET A 1 -16.70 -5.53 13.17
N VAL A 2 -15.81 -6.22 12.44
CA VAL A 2 -14.44 -5.74 12.20
C VAL A 2 -14.30 -5.55 10.70
N THR A 3 -14.56 -4.33 10.24
CA THR A 3 -14.15 -3.88 8.91
C THR A 3 -12.66 -3.59 8.98
N ASN A 4 -11.80 -4.55 8.65
CA ASN A 4 -10.40 -4.26 8.38
C ASN A 4 -10.28 -3.63 6.99
N VAL A 5 -10.78 -2.39 6.90
CA VAL A 5 -10.39 -1.46 5.85
C VAL A 5 -9.15 -0.79 6.40
N SER A 6 -8.00 -1.01 5.77
CA SER A 6 -6.77 -0.30 6.11
C SER A 6 -7.07 1.20 6.22
N ARG A 7 -6.83 1.78 7.39
CA ARG A 7 -7.26 3.17 7.68
C ARG A 7 -6.65 4.12 6.65
N LYS A 8 -7.48 5.05 6.16
CA LYS A 8 -7.07 6.11 5.21
C LYS A 8 -5.94 6.98 5.74
N GLU A 9 -5.98 7.28 7.03
CA GLU A 9 -4.96 8.04 7.74
C GLU A 9 -4.76 7.43 9.13
N ARG A 10 -3.54 7.55 9.67
CA ARG A 10 -3.24 7.26 11.08
C ARG A 10 -2.26 8.29 11.62
N ILE A 11 -2.34 8.56 12.93
CA ILE A 11 -1.33 9.34 13.63
C ILE A 11 -0.37 8.36 14.31
N LEU A 12 0.92 8.53 14.08
CA LEU A 12 1.97 7.87 14.86
C LEU A 12 2.52 8.86 15.87
N LYS A 13 2.74 8.40 17.10
CA LYS A 13 3.36 9.21 18.15
C LYS A 13 4.76 8.70 18.41
N LEU A 14 5.69 9.61 18.63
CA LEU A 14 7.06 9.25 18.99
C LEU A 14 7.10 8.47 20.32
N SER A 15 6.22 8.81 21.26
CA SER A 15 6.08 8.08 22.52
C SER A 15 5.65 6.61 22.37
N ASP A 16 5.04 6.23 21.25
CA ASP A 16 4.72 4.82 20.95
C ASP A 16 6.00 3.98 20.84
N ALA A 17 7.14 4.60 20.47
CA ALA A 17 8.44 3.95 20.38
C ALA A 17 9.28 4.03 21.68
N TYR A 18 8.85 4.77 22.70
CA TYR A 18 9.60 4.86 23.96
C TYR A 18 9.56 3.54 24.73
N LEU A 19 10.70 3.18 25.33
CA LEU A 19 10.82 2.01 26.20
C LEU A 19 9.94 2.16 27.44
N GLU A 20 10.03 3.32 28.09
CA GLU A 20 9.18 3.66 29.23
C GLU A 20 7.91 4.36 28.76
N LYS A 21 6.76 3.75 29.07
CA LYS A 21 5.47 4.34 28.77
C LYS A 21 5.14 5.39 29.82
N THR A 22 4.87 6.61 29.37
CA THR A 22 4.44 7.72 30.20
C THR A 22 3.19 8.35 29.61
N GLN A 23 2.28 8.78 30.48
CA GLN A 23 1.10 9.55 30.06
C GLN A 23 1.46 10.99 29.65
N TYR A 24 2.60 11.50 30.15
CA TYR A 24 3.03 12.89 29.96
C TYR A 24 4.49 12.93 29.49
N PRO A 25 4.75 12.62 28.21
CA PRO A 25 6.08 12.80 27.63
C PRO A 25 6.44 14.29 27.60
N MET A 26 7.69 14.62 27.92
CA MET A 26 8.17 16.02 27.91
C MET A 26 8.27 16.60 26.49
N LEU A 27 8.44 15.74 25.48
CA LEU A 27 8.38 16.06 24.06
C LEU A 27 7.55 15.00 23.36
N GLU A 28 6.57 15.43 22.57
CA GLU A 28 5.75 14.53 21.76
C GLU A 28 5.76 15.00 20.30
N LEU A 29 6.16 14.11 19.40
CA LEU A 29 6.04 14.31 17.95
C LEU A 29 4.94 13.40 17.44
N SER A 30 3.90 14.01 16.89
CA SER A 30 2.82 13.30 16.21
C SER A 30 2.94 13.51 14.70
N VAL A 31 3.01 12.42 13.93
CA VAL A 31 3.04 12.47 12.46
C VAL A 31 1.79 11.85 11.87
N LYS A 32 1.23 12.49 10.85
CA LYS A 32 0.13 11.91 10.07
C LYS A 32 0.71 11.04 8.96
N VAL A 33 0.38 9.76 8.98
CA VAL A 33 0.66 8.82 7.90
C VAL A 33 -0.60 8.65 7.07
N ILE A 34 -0.46 8.84 5.76
CA ILE A 34 -1.55 8.73 4.79
C ILE A 34 -1.39 7.42 4.03
N ASN A 35 -2.44 6.61 4.00
CA ASN A 35 -2.46 5.40 3.19
C ASN A 35 -2.74 5.76 1.73
N ILE A 36 -1.68 5.71 0.91
CA ILE A 36 -1.72 6.01 -0.51
C ILE A 36 -2.02 4.78 -1.38
N ASN A 37 -2.24 3.58 -0.83
CA ASN A 37 -2.62 2.43 -1.64
C ASN A 37 -3.89 2.74 -2.46
N LEU A 38 -3.93 2.34 -3.72
CA LEU A 38 -5.05 2.70 -4.62
C LEU A 38 -6.43 2.31 -4.06
N PRO A 39 -6.63 1.12 -3.44
CA PRO A 39 -7.91 0.72 -2.83
C PRO A 39 -8.34 1.59 -1.63
N SER A 40 -7.39 2.25 -0.95
CA SER A 40 -7.68 3.22 0.13
C SER A 40 -8.51 4.40 -0.41
N ASN A 41 -8.37 4.74 -1.69
CA ASN A 41 -9.09 5.84 -2.35
C ASN A 41 -9.03 7.13 -1.52
N HIS A 42 -7.82 7.46 -1.06
CA HIS A 42 -7.58 8.67 -0.28
C HIS A 42 -7.78 9.91 -1.16
N PRO A 43 -8.43 10.98 -0.68
CA PRO A 43 -8.68 12.19 -1.48
C PRO A 43 -7.43 12.83 -2.08
N ILE A 44 -6.25 12.62 -1.47
CA ILE A 44 -4.97 13.12 -1.99
C ILE A 44 -4.65 12.57 -3.39
N LEU A 45 -5.05 11.33 -3.68
CA LEU A 45 -4.82 10.69 -4.97
C LEU A 45 -5.61 11.37 -6.09
N LYS A 46 -6.76 11.99 -5.77
CA LYS A 46 -7.52 12.78 -6.75
C LYS A 46 -6.92 14.17 -7.00
N LYS A 47 -6.16 14.69 -6.03
CA LYS A 47 -5.57 16.03 -6.08
C LYS A 47 -4.17 16.04 -6.68
N TRP A 48 -3.42 14.95 -6.54
CA TRP A 48 -2.01 14.86 -6.94
C TRP A 48 -1.79 13.72 -7.93
N GLY A 49 -1.67 14.08 -9.21
CA GLY A 49 -1.47 13.14 -10.33
C GLY A 49 -0.25 12.23 -10.19
N PRO A 50 0.95 12.73 -9.82
CA PRO A 50 2.12 11.87 -9.64
C PRO A 50 1.92 10.80 -8.57
N LEU A 51 1.28 11.17 -7.46
CA LEU A 51 1.00 10.24 -6.36
C LEU A 51 -0.03 9.18 -6.78
N TYR A 52 -1.06 9.57 -7.55
CA TYR A 52 -1.99 8.62 -8.16
C TYR A 52 -1.27 7.64 -9.09
N GLY A 53 -0.42 8.15 -9.97
CA GLY A 53 0.36 7.33 -10.90
C GLY A 53 1.21 6.30 -10.16
N TYR A 54 1.90 6.72 -9.11
CA TYR A 54 2.66 5.82 -8.24
C TYR A 54 1.79 4.74 -7.60
N SER A 55 0.69 5.12 -6.94
CA SER A 55 -0.22 4.17 -6.29
C SER A 55 -0.82 3.19 -7.29
N TRP A 56 -1.10 3.65 -8.51
CA TRP A 56 -1.60 2.82 -9.60
C TRP A 56 -0.54 1.82 -10.09
N PHE A 57 0.70 2.26 -10.26
CA PHE A 57 1.84 1.43 -10.65
C PHE A 57 2.04 0.27 -9.67
N ILE A 58 2.11 0.57 -8.37
CA ILE A 58 2.25 -0.44 -7.31
C ILE A 58 1.07 -1.44 -7.34
N GLN A 59 -0.16 -0.95 -7.56
CA GLN A 59 -1.32 -1.84 -7.66
C GLN A 59 -1.22 -2.78 -8.87
N GLN A 60 -0.68 -2.34 -10.00
CA GLN A 60 -0.50 -3.22 -11.16
C GLN A 60 0.58 -4.27 -10.95
N ILE A 61 1.71 -3.91 -10.33
CA ILE A 61 2.75 -4.89 -9.97
C ILE A 61 2.12 -6.00 -9.13
N LYS A 62 1.36 -5.63 -8.08
CA LYS A 62 0.64 -6.60 -7.25
C LYS A 62 -0.27 -7.48 -8.12
N ASN A 63 -1.13 -6.89 -8.94
CA ASN A 63 -2.06 -7.62 -9.80
C ASN A 63 -1.35 -8.64 -10.71
N TYR A 64 -0.20 -8.28 -11.28
CA TYR A 64 0.58 -9.18 -12.12
C TYR A 64 1.25 -10.32 -11.34
N LEU A 65 1.75 -10.04 -10.14
CA LEU A 65 2.26 -11.09 -9.25
C LEU A 65 1.15 -12.10 -8.90
N ILE A 66 -0.06 -11.62 -8.62
CA ILE A 66 -1.23 -12.46 -8.34
C ILE A 66 -1.63 -13.32 -9.55
N GLN A 67 -1.39 -12.81 -10.77
CA GLN A 67 -1.60 -13.56 -12.01
C GLN A 67 -0.48 -14.57 -12.30
N GLY A 68 0.53 -14.68 -11.43
CA GLY A 68 1.61 -15.66 -11.54
C GLY A 68 2.82 -15.18 -12.35
N LYS A 69 2.91 -13.89 -12.69
CA LYS A 69 4.15 -13.33 -13.28
C LYS A 69 5.27 -13.30 -12.25
N SER A 70 6.51 -13.47 -12.70
CA SER A 70 7.68 -13.22 -11.87
C SER A 70 7.78 -11.73 -11.48
N ARG A 71 8.60 -11.42 -10.47
CA ARG A 71 8.87 -10.04 -10.03
C ARG A 71 9.20 -9.11 -11.19
N ASP A 72 10.19 -9.50 -11.97
CA ASP A 72 10.75 -8.66 -13.02
C ASP A 72 9.74 -8.47 -14.16
N GLU A 73 9.04 -9.54 -14.55
CA GLU A 73 7.96 -9.48 -15.54
C GLU A 73 6.80 -8.60 -15.07
N ALA A 74 6.41 -8.66 -13.80
CA ALA A 74 5.36 -7.83 -13.22
C ALA A 74 5.74 -6.35 -13.24
N ILE A 75 6.98 -6.01 -12.89
CA ILE A 75 7.47 -4.63 -12.89
C ILE A 75 7.56 -4.09 -14.32
N ILE A 76 8.17 -4.84 -15.25
CA ILE A 76 8.29 -4.44 -16.66
C ILE A 76 6.90 -4.23 -17.28
N SER A 77 5.95 -5.13 -17.00
CA SER A 77 4.57 -4.99 -17.48
C SER A 77 3.91 -3.72 -16.94
N ALA A 78 4.03 -3.45 -15.64
CA ALA A 78 3.46 -2.27 -15.02
C ALA A 78 4.09 -0.96 -15.50
N MET A 79 5.39 -0.96 -15.82
CA MET A 79 6.06 0.19 -16.42
C MET A 79 5.51 0.50 -17.81
N SER A 80 5.35 -0.53 -18.66
CA SER A 80 4.76 -0.36 -20.00
C SER A 80 3.35 0.22 -19.93
N ASP A 81 2.53 -0.25 -18.98
CA ASP A 81 1.19 0.30 -18.81
C ASP A 81 1.19 1.76 -18.33
N CYS A 82 2.13 2.13 -17.45
CA CYS A 82 2.26 3.51 -16.98
C CYS A 82 2.60 4.46 -18.12
N GLU A 83 3.55 4.08 -18.97
CA GLU A 83 3.92 4.85 -20.17
C GLU A 83 2.73 5.02 -21.11
N GLN A 84 2.01 3.93 -21.42
CA GLN A 84 0.83 3.97 -22.30
C GLN A 84 -0.29 4.86 -21.75
N LYS A 85 -0.48 4.89 -20.43
CA LYS A 85 -1.49 5.72 -19.76
C LYS A 85 -1.04 7.16 -19.52
N GLY A 86 0.22 7.49 -19.83
CA GLY A 86 0.80 8.80 -19.55
C GLY A 86 1.00 9.08 -18.05
N PHE A 87 0.98 8.05 -17.21
CA PHE A 87 1.26 8.18 -15.78
C PHE A 87 2.77 8.11 -15.54
N LEU A 88 3.27 8.93 -14.62
CA LEU A 88 4.68 8.96 -14.20
C LEU A 88 5.70 9.25 -15.32
N ALA A 89 5.31 9.47 -16.58
CA ALA A 89 6.24 9.60 -17.71
C ALA A 89 7.21 10.80 -17.60
N GLU A 90 6.81 11.88 -16.93
CA GLU A 90 7.68 13.03 -16.66
C GLU A 90 8.53 12.80 -15.41
N PHE A 91 7.93 12.26 -14.35
CA PHE A 91 8.62 11.88 -13.11
C PHE A 91 9.72 10.82 -13.34
N LEU A 92 9.44 9.80 -14.15
CA LEU A 92 10.40 8.77 -14.57
C LEU A 92 11.43 9.30 -15.56
N ARG A 93 11.17 10.41 -16.24
CA ARG A 93 12.16 11.02 -17.13
C ARG A 93 13.16 11.87 -16.35
N GLU A 94 12.66 12.60 -15.36
CA GLU A 94 13.47 13.50 -14.52
C GLU A 94 14.18 12.77 -13.38
N HIS A 95 13.52 11.77 -12.79
CA HIS A 95 14.00 11.05 -11.61
C HIS A 95 14.04 9.54 -11.80
N GLY A 96 13.79 9.03 -13.01
CA GLY A 96 13.57 7.61 -13.27
C GLY A 96 14.67 6.74 -12.74
N THR A 97 15.93 6.99 -13.07
CA THR A 97 17.01 6.08 -12.67
C THR A 97 17.12 5.97 -11.14
N GLU A 98 16.91 7.04 -10.39
CA GLU A 98 17.04 7.04 -8.93
C GLU A 98 15.75 6.59 -8.23
N ALA A 99 14.59 7.10 -8.64
CA ALA A 99 13.30 6.70 -8.07
C ALA A 99 12.94 5.25 -8.42
N VAL A 100 13.27 4.80 -9.65
CA VAL A 100 13.12 3.41 -10.07
C VAL A 100 14.14 2.54 -9.37
N ASN A 101 15.41 2.93 -9.24
CA ASN A 101 16.36 2.13 -8.46
C ASN A 101 15.96 2.03 -7.00
N MET A 102 15.50 3.11 -6.37
CA MET A 102 14.99 3.09 -5.00
C MET A 102 13.78 2.15 -4.89
N LEU A 103 12.83 2.23 -5.83
CA LEU A 103 11.72 1.29 -5.94
C LEU A 103 12.19 -0.15 -6.10
N PHE A 104 13.11 -0.45 -7.01
CA PHE A 104 13.62 -1.82 -7.22
C PHE A 104 14.40 -2.35 -6.01
N THR A 105 15.09 -1.47 -5.28
CA THR A 105 15.94 -1.81 -4.13
C THR A 105 15.11 -1.97 -2.85
N GLU A 106 14.12 -1.10 -2.63
CA GLU A 106 13.32 -1.05 -1.39
C GLU A 106 11.97 -1.75 -1.51
N PHE A 107 11.48 -2.06 -2.72
CA PHE A 107 10.24 -2.82 -2.87
C PHE A 107 10.47 -4.24 -2.38
N ASP A 108 10.10 -4.51 -1.14
CA ASP A 108 10.12 -5.87 -0.62
C ASP A 108 8.94 -6.66 -1.21
N MET A 109 9.26 -7.76 -1.88
CA MET A 109 8.23 -8.65 -2.41
C MET A 109 7.54 -9.44 -1.29
N GLU A 110 8.21 -9.69 -0.17
CA GLU A 110 7.63 -10.37 0.99
C GLU A 110 6.52 -9.50 1.60
N ASP A 111 6.75 -8.21 1.85
CA ASP A 111 5.71 -7.28 2.33
C ASP A 111 4.50 -7.21 1.38
N ALA A 112 4.74 -7.24 0.06
CA ALA A 112 3.68 -7.19 -0.94
C ALA A 112 2.82 -8.47 -0.97
N LEU A 113 3.40 -9.63 -0.62
CA LEU A 113 2.73 -10.93 -0.53
C LEU A 113 2.17 -11.22 0.87
N GLU A 114 2.74 -10.67 1.94
CA GLU A 114 2.27 -10.91 3.32
C GLU A 114 0.87 -10.29 3.55
N VAL A 115 0.59 -9.15 2.91
CA VAL A 115 -0.77 -8.55 2.85
C VAL A 115 -1.79 -9.56 2.31
N ARG A 116 -1.42 -10.45 1.37
CA ARG A 116 -2.33 -11.49 0.83
C ARG A 116 -2.66 -12.57 1.85
N TYR A 117 -1.71 -12.98 2.69
CA TYR A 117 -1.96 -13.95 3.75
C TYR A 117 -2.93 -13.40 4.80
N GLU A 118 -2.77 -12.13 5.20
CA GLU A 118 -3.66 -11.50 6.16
C GLU A 118 -5.06 -11.23 5.59
N GLU A 119 -5.16 -10.76 4.34
CA GLU A 119 -6.45 -10.53 3.67
C GLU A 119 -7.21 -11.85 3.43
N GLY A 120 -6.54 -12.89 2.93
CA GLY A 120 -7.15 -14.20 2.71
C GLY A 120 -7.59 -14.89 4.02
N ARG A 121 -6.82 -14.75 5.09
CA ARG A 121 -7.23 -15.22 6.43
C ARG A 121 -8.46 -14.46 6.93
N ASN A 122 -8.53 -13.15 6.71
CA ASN A 122 -9.65 -12.33 7.14
C ASN A 122 -10.92 -12.59 6.31
N GLU A 123 -10.79 -12.89 5.02
CA GLU A 123 -11.89 -13.34 4.16
C GLU A 123 -12.42 -14.70 4.60
N GLY A 124 -11.54 -15.66 4.91
CA GLY A 124 -11.94 -16.96 5.46
C GLY A 124 -12.67 -16.84 6.80
N ILE A 125 -12.20 -15.98 7.70
CA ILE A 125 -12.86 -15.70 8.98
C ILE A 125 -14.23 -15.03 8.76
N ARG A 126 -14.34 -14.10 7.79
CA ARG A 126 -15.61 -13.46 7.45
C ARG A 126 -16.62 -14.42 6.86
N ALA A 127 -16.19 -15.28 5.94
CA ALA A 127 -17.04 -16.31 5.34
C ALA A 127 -17.56 -17.27 6.41
N PHE A 128 -16.69 -17.72 7.32
CA PHE A 128 -17.06 -18.57 8.46
C PHE A 128 -18.08 -17.89 9.39
N ILE A 129 -17.92 -16.60 9.69
CA ILE A 129 -18.86 -15.85 10.53
C ILE A 129 -20.21 -15.64 9.84
N LEU A 130 -20.24 -15.44 8.53
CA LEU A 130 -21.48 -15.29 7.76
C LEU A 130 -22.27 -16.60 7.72
N ASP A 131 -21.61 -17.72 7.47
CA ASP A 131 -22.20 -19.07 7.47
C ASP A 131 -22.89 -19.35 8.83
N TYR A 132 -22.24 -19.00 9.93
CA TYR A 132 -22.79 -19.13 11.29
C TYR A 132 -23.99 -18.21 11.61
N LEU A 133 -24.19 -17.13 10.86
CA LEU A 133 -25.28 -16.17 11.06
C LEU A 133 -26.46 -16.42 10.12
N GLU A 134 -26.28 -17.21 9.07
CA GLU A 134 -27.37 -17.65 8.17
C GLU A 134 -28.05 -18.94 8.66
N ASP A 135 -27.36 -19.76 9.46
CA ASP A 135 -27.85 -21.03 10.01
C ASP A 135 -28.53 -20.92 11.41
N GLY A 136 -28.86 -19.71 11.88
CA GLY A 136 -29.54 -19.46 13.17
C GLY A 136 -30.72 -18.49 13.06
#